data_AF-A0A7C1RJX5-F1
#
_entry.id   AF-A0A7C1RJX5-F1
#
_cell.length_a   1.000
_cell.length_b   1.000
_cell.length_c   1.000
_cell.angle_alpha   90.00
_cell.angle_beta   90.00
_cell.angle_gamma   90.00
#
_symmetry.space_group_name_H-M   'P 1'
#
loop_
_entity.id
_entity.type
_entity.pdbx_description
1 polymer ?
#
loop_
_entity_poly.entity_id
_entity_poly.type
_entity_poly.pdbx_seq_one_letter_code
_entity_poly.pdbx_strand_id
1 'polypeptide(L)'
;MLRWLKSLLKAAGILACLVGLSLGMVFLTLRILVPPQRIEVPSVVGKEMMKALALLGEQDLSLKLMGEKYSSQVPEGVIISQFPAPGTKVHKDREIRVFVSGGTRLAITPSLVGKRKREASIYLAQRGLRIGIVSYSYTQVPQEEIISQDPSAQTETDVEKGINILVSLGAKNLQFYMPDFVGRKIEEVREFCDKLSLKIGKIKESPSLGEEGVVLYQSASPGTMIDSETPIELTVSTFYEQEPSLSPEAEWIMTTVEVPPGLMNKEVRVVIIDSRGERGIDYGQRRPGEKVLIVSRVVGKGEIKVYIDNKLVKIEEVE
;
A
#
# COMPACT_ATOMS: atom_id res chain seq x y z
N MET A 1 49.75 92.15 -69.01
CA MET A 1 48.54 91.34 -69.30
C MET A 1 48.18 90.30 -68.22
N LEU A 2 49.08 89.87 -67.31
CA LEU A 2 48.81 88.78 -66.34
C LEU A 2 48.10 89.17 -65.02
N ARG A 3 47.99 90.45 -64.66
CA ARG A 3 47.42 90.87 -63.36
C ARG A 3 45.92 90.61 -63.27
N TRP A 4 45.18 90.83 -64.36
CA TRP A 4 43.72 90.64 -64.41
C TRP A 4 43.29 89.16 -64.35
N LEU A 5 44.10 88.26 -64.92
CA LEU A 5 43.86 86.80 -64.87
C LEU A 5 44.03 86.24 -63.45
N LYS A 6 45.03 86.72 -62.70
CA LYS A 6 45.23 86.33 -61.29
C LYS A 6 44.09 86.82 -60.39
N SER A 7 43.51 88.00 -60.65
CA SER A 7 42.33 88.48 -59.93
C SER A 7 41.06 87.71 -60.32
N LEU A 8 40.91 87.31 -61.58
CA LEU A 8 39.82 86.43 -62.04
C LEU A 8 39.87 85.05 -61.37
N LEU A 9 41.03 84.42 -61.29
CA LEU A 9 41.20 83.14 -60.60
C LEU A 9 40.91 83.22 -59.10
N LYS A 10 41.32 84.31 -58.43
CA LYS A 10 40.98 84.55 -57.02
C LYS A 10 39.48 84.78 -56.83
N ALA A 11 38.85 85.58 -57.70
CA ALA A 11 37.41 85.82 -57.67
C ALA A 11 36.61 84.53 -57.93
N ALA A 12 37.04 83.71 -58.88
CA ALA A 12 36.45 82.40 -59.15
C ALA A 12 36.61 81.44 -57.95
N GLY A 13 37.77 81.43 -57.29
CA GLY A 13 37.99 80.65 -56.07
C GLY A 13 37.11 81.09 -54.90
N ILE A 14 36.96 82.41 -54.70
CA ILE A 14 36.07 82.98 -53.68
C ILE A 14 34.60 82.63 -53.99
N LEU A 15 34.18 82.76 -55.26
CA LEU A 15 32.84 82.40 -55.70
C LEU A 15 32.57 80.90 -55.49
N ALA A 16 33.52 80.03 -55.82
CA ALA A 16 33.41 78.59 -55.58
C ALA A 16 33.30 78.27 -54.07
N CYS A 17 34.07 78.94 -53.21
CA CYS A 17 33.94 78.81 -51.77
C CYS A 17 32.58 79.30 -51.25
N LEU A 18 32.06 80.42 -51.77
CA LEU A 18 30.74 80.94 -51.41
C LEU A 18 29.60 80.01 -51.85
N VAL A 19 29.71 79.41 -53.04
CA VAL A 19 28.76 78.41 -53.53
C VAL A 19 28.86 77.10 -52.74
N GLY A 20 30.08 76.67 -52.40
CA GLY A 20 30.28 75.50 -51.54
C GLY A 20 29.72 75.70 -50.13
N LEU A 21 29.94 76.89 -49.55
CA LEU A 21 29.36 77.28 -48.27
C LEU A 21 27.84 77.37 -48.33
N SER A 22 27.26 77.95 -49.40
CA SER A 22 25.81 78.04 -49.53
C SER A 22 25.15 76.68 -49.73
N LEU A 23 25.73 75.79 -50.56
CA LEU A 23 25.27 74.41 -50.72
C LEU A 23 25.41 73.61 -49.42
N GLY A 24 26.54 73.79 -48.70
CA GLY A 24 26.74 73.19 -47.39
C GLY A 24 25.73 73.69 -46.36
N MET A 25 25.41 74.99 -46.38
CA MET A 25 24.41 75.61 -45.51
C MET A 25 23.00 75.09 -45.84
N VAL A 26 22.63 74.99 -47.12
CA VAL A 26 21.34 74.43 -47.57
C VAL A 26 21.21 72.95 -47.20
N PHE A 27 22.28 72.18 -47.35
CA PHE A 27 22.30 70.79 -46.94
C PHE A 27 22.14 70.65 -45.41
N LEU A 28 22.84 71.48 -44.64
CA LEU A 28 22.73 71.51 -43.19
C LEU A 28 21.34 71.96 -42.73
N THR A 29 20.75 72.99 -43.36
CA THR A 29 19.40 73.47 -43.02
C THR A 29 18.33 72.45 -43.39
N LEU A 30 18.43 71.77 -44.54
CA LEU A 30 17.53 70.67 -44.89
C LEU A 30 17.61 69.53 -43.87
N ARG A 31 18.80 69.19 -43.38
CA ARG A 31 19.00 68.14 -42.38
C ARG A 31 18.42 68.49 -41.01
N ILE A 32 18.42 69.77 -40.64
CA ILE A 32 17.89 70.23 -39.33
C ILE A 32 16.38 70.47 -39.40
N LEU A 33 15.90 71.08 -40.49
CA LEU A 33 14.51 71.53 -40.63
C LEU A 33 13.55 70.40 -41.02
N VAL A 34 14.04 69.37 -41.71
CA VAL A 34 13.26 68.18 -42.06
C VAL A 34 13.73 67.01 -41.20
N PRO A 35 13.25 66.88 -39.94
CA PRO A 35 13.59 65.74 -39.12
C PRO A 35 13.09 64.45 -39.79
N PRO A 36 13.82 63.33 -39.67
CA PRO A 36 13.39 62.06 -40.23
C PRO A 36 12.02 61.70 -39.68
N GLN A 37 11.08 61.34 -40.56
CA GLN A 37 9.74 60.92 -40.17
C GLN A 37 9.85 59.76 -39.17
N ARG A 38 9.23 59.95 -38.00
CA ARG A 38 9.15 58.93 -36.95
C ARG A 38 7.74 58.38 -36.92
N ILE A 39 7.65 57.06 -36.98
CA ILE A 39 6.40 56.31 -36.96
C ILE A 39 6.28 55.63 -35.59
N GLU A 40 5.08 55.65 -35.03
CA GLU A 40 4.80 54.92 -33.79
C GLU A 40 4.58 53.45 -34.12
N VAL A 41 5.35 52.56 -33.51
CA VAL A 41 5.23 51.12 -33.75
C VAL A 41 3.84 50.64 -33.31
N PRO A 42 3.04 50.02 -34.20
CA PRO A 42 1.74 49.49 -33.82
C PRO A 42 1.88 48.22 -32.98
N SER A 43 0.82 47.87 -32.24
CA SER A 43 0.78 46.60 -31.51
C SER A 43 0.42 45.45 -32.44
N VAL A 44 1.35 44.51 -32.59
CA VAL A 44 1.18 43.25 -33.33
C VAL A 44 1.12 42.03 -32.41
N VAL A 45 1.37 42.19 -31.10
CA VAL A 45 1.18 41.12 -30.11
C VAL A 45 -0.27 40.66 -30.10
N GLY A 46 -0.49 39.34 -30.07
CA GLY A 46 -1.81 38.72 -30.12
C GLY A 46 -2.43 38.66 -31.51
N LYS A 47 -1.74 39.14 -32.56
CA LYS A 47 -2.19 39.00 -33.95
C LYS A 47 -1.51 37.82 -34.64
N GLU A 48 -2.20 37.24 -35.61
CA GLU A 48 -1.63 36.29 -36.56
C GLU A 48 -0.56 36.96 -37.43
N MET A 49 0.44 36.18 -37.84
CA MET A 49 1.56 36.66 -38.67
C MET A 49 1.13 37.47 -39.89
N MET A 50 0.15 36.98 -40.65
CA MET A 50 -0.31 37.64 -41.89
C MET A 50 -0.97 39.00 -41.62
N LYS A 51 -1.78 39.10 -40.57
CA LYS A 51 -2.44 40.35 -40.16
C LYS A 51 -1.43 41.36 -39.63
N ALA A 52 -0.43 40.89 -38.89
CA ALA A 52 0.66 41.72 -38.39
C ALA A 52 1.55 42.26 -39.51
N LEU A 53 1.86 41.44 -40.51
CA LEU A 53 2.62 41.85 -41.69
C LEU A 53 1.91 42.95 -42.47
N ALA A 54 0.60 42.81 -42.70
CA ALA A 54 -0.21 43.83 -43.38
C ALA A 54 -0.23 45.16 -42.60
N LEU A 55 -0.48 45.10 -41.28
CA LEU A 55 -0.51 46.29 -40.42
C LEU A 55 0.82 47.04 -40.36
N LEU A 56 1.94 46.33 -40.35
CA LEU A 56 3.27 46.95 -40.37
C LEU A 56 3.59 47.53 -41.75
N GLY A 57 3.22 46.81 -42.82
CA GLY A 57 3.39 47.27 -44.19
C GLY A 57 2.64 48.57 -44.49
N GLU A 58 1.43 48.75 -43.95
CA GLU A 58 0.66 50.01 -44.05
C GLU A 58 1.38 51.22 -43.43
N GLN A 59 2.33 50.98 -42.52
CA GLN A 59 3.10 52.02 -41.83
C GLN A 59 4.57 52.09 -42.27
N ASP A 60 4.91 51.56 -43.45
CA ASP A 60 6.30 51.50 -43.93
C ASP A 60 7.26 50.82 -42.92
N LEU A 61 6.77 49.82 -42.17
CA LEU A 61 7.56 49.02 -41.22
C LEU A 61 7.69 47.59 -41.74
N SER A 62 8.83 46.96 -41.50
CA SER A 62 9.07 45.57 -41.89
C SER A 62 8.96 44.63 -40.69
N LEU A 63 8.51 43.39 -40.92
CA LEU A 63 8.44 42.37 -39.88
C LEU A 63 9.59 41.36 -40.06
N LYS A 64 10.24 41.00 -38.95
CA LYS A 64 11.20 39.89 -38.89
C LYS A 64 10.84 38.87 -37.83
N LEU A 65 10.72 37.63 -38.27
CA LEU A 65 10.60 36.48 -37.39
C LEU A 65 11.96 36.17 -36.73
N MET A 66 12.01 36.23 -35.41
CA MET A 66 13.19 35.85 -34.63
C MET A 66 13.19 34.37 -34.24
N GLY A 67 12.03 33.71 -34.31
CA GLY A 67 11.84 32.30 -33.97
C GLY A 67 10.52 32.06 -33.24
N GLU A 68 10.37 30.83 -32.76
CA GLU A 68 9.19 30.37 -32.05
C GLU A 68 9.48 30.19 -30.57
N LYS A 69 8.43 30.37 -29.75
CA LYS A 69 8.43 30.05 -28.32
C LYS A 69 7.19 29.23 -28.02
N TYR A 70 7.34 28.14 -27.27
CA TYR A 70 6.19 27.39 -26.79
C TYR A 70 5.40 28.20 -25.77
N SER A 71 4.07 28.14 -25.88
CA SER A 71 3.14 28.78 -24.97
C SER A 71 1.83 27.98 -24.93
N SER A 72 1.44 27.53 -23.75
CA SER A 72 0.14 26.85 -23.53
C SER A 72 -1.05 27.82 -23.53
N GLN A 73 -0.81 29.14 -23.50
CA GLN A 73 -1.84 30.18 -23.42
C GLN A 73 -2.09 30.89 -24.75
N VAL A 74 -1.11 30.86 -25.67
CA VAL A 74 -1.17 31.59 -26.95
C VAL A 74 -1.26 30.57 -28.08
N PRO A 75 -2.29 30.63 -28.94
CA PRO A 75 -2.43 29.71 -30.08
C PRO A 75 -1.21 29.73 -31.00
N GLU A 76 -0.91 28.59 -31.63
CA GLU A 76 0.16 28.48 -32.62
C GLU A 76 -0.01 29.54 -33.74
N GLY A 77 1.11 30.14 -34.17
CA GLY A 77 1.11 31.14 -35.24
C GLY A 77 0.73 32.58 -34.80
N VAL A 78 0.43 32.79 -33.52
CA VAL A 78 0.15 34.12 -32.96
C VAL A 78 1.40 34.74 -32.33
N ILE A 79 1.61 36.05 -32.54
CA ILE A 79 2.77 36.77 -32.01
C ILE A 79 2.69 36.89 -30.48
N ILE A 80 3.70 36.32 -29.79
CA ILE A 80 3.84 36.36 -28.33
C ILE A 80 4.52 37.66 -27.88
N SER A 81 5.52 38.12 -28.63
CA SER A 81 6.27 39.31 -28.26
C SER A 81 6.80 40.02 -29.48
N GLN A 82 6.92 41.33 -29.37
CA GLN A 82 7.50 42.19 -30.39
C GLN A 82 8.58 43.09 -29.81
N PHE A 83 9.50 43.53 -30.65
CA PHE A 83 10.46 44.56 -30.34
C PHE A 83 10.79 45.40 -31.59
N PRO A 84 10.77 46.75 -31.53
CA PRO A 84 10.48 47.59 -30.35
C PRO A 84 9.04 47.48 -29.82
N ALA A 85 8.82 47.94 -28.58
CA ALA A 85 7.51 47.88 -27.93
C ALA A 85 6.49 48.77 -28.64
N PRO A 86 5.18 48.45 -28.59
CA PRO A 86 4.14 49.30 -29.15
C PRO A 86 4.23 50.75 -28.66
N GLY A 87 3.95 51.72 -29.52
CA GLY A 87 4.04 53.16 -29.24
C GLY A 87 5.47 53.72 -29.30
N THR A 88 6.49 52.88 -29.45
CA THR A 88 7.88 53.37 -29.63
C THR A 88 8.00 54.12 -30.95
N LYS A 89 8.63 55.30 -30.94
CA LYS A 89 8.88 56.08 -32.16
C LYS A 89 10.15 55.60 -32.88
N VAL A 90 9.99 55.07 -34.08
CA VAL A 90 11.08 54.52 -34.91
C VAL A 90 11.16 55.22 -36.27
N HIS A 91 12.28 55.07 -36.95
CA HIS A 91 12.40 55.52 -38.34
C HIS A 91 11.56 54.64 -39.28
N LYS A 92 11.21 55.19 -40.44
CA LYS A 92 10.71 54.42 -41.58
C LYS A 92 11.65 53.25 -41.92
N ASP A 93 11.06 52.20 -42.46
CA ASP A 93 11.71 50.94 -42.82
C ASP A 93 12.31 50.17 -41.63
N ARG A 94 11.96 50.56 -40.40
CA ARG A 94 12.46 49.86 -39.21
C ARG A 94 11.87 48.45 -39.15
N GLU A 95 12.76 47.50 -38.93
CA GLU A 95 12.44 46.11 -38.70
C GLU A 95 11.89 45.87 -37.28
N ILE A 96 10.68 45.33 -37.21
CA ILE A 96 9.99 44.90 -36.00
C ILE A 96 10.21 43.40 -35.84
N ARG A 97 10.96 43.05 -34.81
CA ARG A 97 11.33 41.67 -34.47
C ARG A 97 10.23 41.03 -33.65
N VAL A 98 9.76 39.86 -34.06
CA VAL A 98 8.68 39.15 -33.39
C VAL A 98 9.06 37.71 -33.03
N PHE A 99 8.54 37.23 -31.91
CA PHE A 99 8.48 35.79 -31.59
C PHE A 99 7.04 35.33 -31.69
N VAL A 100 6.85 34.15 -32.26
CA VAL A 100 5.53 33.56 -32.50
C VAL A 100 5.35 32.37 -31.58
N SER A 101 4.10 32.07 -31.23
CA SER A 101 3.79 30.87 -30.48
C SER A 101 3.96 29.64 -31.35
N GLY A 102 4.76 28.69 -30.87
CA GLY A 102 4.79 27.31 -31.38
C GLY A 102 3.70 26.43 -30.74
N GLY A 103 2.73 27.03 -30.04
CA GLY A 103 1.68 26.32 -29.32
C GLY A 103 2.18 25.62 -28.05
N THR A 104 1.38 24.69 -27.54
CA THR A 104 1.71 23.88 -26.37
C THR A 104 2.89 22.96 -26.68
N ARG A 105 3.80 22.81 -25.74
CA ARG A 105 4.91 21.86 -25.89
C ARG A 105 4.39 20.43 -25.72
N LEU A 106 4.26 19.72 -26.83
CA LEU A 106 3.81 18.34 -26.86
C LEU A 106 4.99 17.35 -26.82
N ALA A 107 4.75 16.18 -26.27
CA ALA A 107 5.66 15.05 -26.28
C ALA A 107 4.90 13.73 -26.42
N ILE A 108 5.57 12.70 -26.91
CA ILE A 108 4.99 11.36 -27.03
C ILE A 108 5.01 10.70 -25.65
N THR A 109 3.83 10.26 -25.21
CA THR A 109 3.61 9.56 -23.96
C THR A 109 4.24 8.17 -24.02
N PRO A 110 5.18 7.80 -23.15
CA PRO A 110 5.72 6.45 -23.16
C PRO A 110 4.81 5.46 -22.41
N SER A 111 5.08 4.17 -22.58
CA SER A 111 4.40 3.11 -21.81
C SER A 111 4.95 3.00 -20.39
N LEU A 112 4.05 3.14 -19.41
CA LEU A 112 4.30 3.07 -17.98
C LEU A 112 3.58 1.90 -17.31
N VAL A 113 2.55 1.34 -17.96
CA VAL A 113 1.80 0.19 -17.45
C VAL A 113 2.77 -0.99 -17.23
N GLY A 114 2.63 -1.65 -16.07
CA GLY A 114 3.52 -2.73 -15.64
C GLY A 114 4.81 -2.28 -14.96
N LYS A 115 5.13 -0.98 -14.96
CA LYS A 115 6.26 -0.44 -14.20
C LYS A 115 5.87 -0.11 -12.77
N ARG A 116 6.85 -0.16 -11.86
CA ARG A 116 6.66 0.40 -10.52
C ARG A 116 6.63 1.93 -10.57
N LYS A 117 5.81 2.56 -9.74
CA LYS A 117 5.69 4.03 -9.63
C LYS A 117 7.04 4.74 -9.55
N ARG A 118 7.97 4.23 -8.74
CA ARG A 118 9.32 4.80 -8.58
C ARG A 118 10.15 4.72 -9.87
N GLU A 119 10.09 3.59 -10.56
CA GLU A 119 10.78 3.39 -11.83
C GLU A 119 10.21 4.31 -12.91
N ALA A 120 8.88 4.38 -13.00
CA ALA A 120 8.18 5.26 -13.93
C ALA A 120 8.55 6.74 -13.72
N SER A 121 8.64 7.20 -12.46
CA SER A 121 9.05 8.56 -12.13
C SER A 121 10.43 8.92 -12.68
N ILE A 122 11.42 8.02 -12.51
CA ILE A 122 12.78 8.22 -13.02
C ILE A 122 12.78 8.20 -14.56
N TYR A 123 12.08 7.24 -15.13
CA TYR A 123 11.99 7.05 -16.58
C TYR A 123 11.36 8.23 -17.31
N LEU A 124 10.36 8.87 -16.70
CA LEU A 124 9.74 10.11 -17.19
C LEU A 124 10.67 11.31 -17.02
N ALA A 125 11.32 11.45 -15.87
CA ALA A 125 12.23 12.57 -15.60
C ALA A 125 13.38 12.63 -16.64
N GLN A 126 13.92 11.47 -17.04
CA GLN A 126 14.94 11.37 -18.10
C GLN A 126 14.48 11.89 -19.47
N ARG A 127 13.16 12.00 -19.69
CA ARG A 127 12.54 12.49 -20.94
C ARG A 127 11.97 13.90 -20.81
N GLY A 128 12.22 14.57 -19.68
CA GLY A 128 11.62 15.88 -19.39
C GLY A 128 10.10 15.81 -19.19
N LEU A 129 9.56 14.63 -18.88
CA LEU A 129 8.16 14.40 -18.53
C LEU A 129 8.02 14.22 -17.02
N ARG A 130 6.79 14.35 -16.52
CA ARG A 130 6.47 14.20 -15.10
C ARG A 130 5.21 13.36 -14.89
N ILE A 131 5.12 12.75 -13.72
CA ILE A 131 3.86 12.17 -13.24
C ILE A 131 2.90 13.32 -12.91
N GLY A 132 1.66 13.20 -13.38
CA GLY A 132 0.54 14.07 -13.04
C GLY A 132 -0.16 13.57 -11.78
N ILE A 133 -1.45 13.29 -11.89
CA ILE A 133 -2.28 12.76 -10.81
C ILE A 133 -1.97 11.27 -10.60
N VAL A 134 -1.87 10.87 -9.33
CA VAL A 134 -1.71 9.47 -8.94
C VAL A 134 -2.97 9.01 -8.22
N SER A 135 -3.65 8.03 -8.80
CA SER A 135 -4.81 7.37 -8.20
C SER A 135 -4.42 5.97 -7.74
N TYR A 136 -5.19 5.39 -6.81
CA TYR A 136 -4.92 4.07 -6.26
C TYR A 136 -6.17 3.20 -6.29
N SER A 137 -5.99 1.90 -6.54
CA SER A 137 -7.07 0.91 -6.47
C SER A 137 -6.55 -0.46 -6.04
N TYR A 138 -7.39 -1.23 -5.36
CA TYR A 138 -7.08 -2.63 -5.06
C TYR A 138 -7.29 -3.48 -6.31
N THR A 139 -6.29 -4.27 -6.69
CA THR A 139 -6.34 -5.17 -7.86
C THR A 139 -5.50 -6.43 -7.61
N GLN A 140 -5.55 -7.40 -8.51
CA GLN A 140 -4.67 -8.58 -8.41
C GLN A 140 -3.22 -8.31 -8.85
N VAL A 141 -2.92 -7.09 -9.34
CA VAL A 141 -1.58 -6.68 -9.74
C VAL A 141 -0.73 -6.39 -8.48
N PRO A 142 0.57 -6.74 -8.46
CA PRO A 142 1.47 -6.41 -7.34
C PRO A 142 1.38 -4.95 -6.88
N GLN A 143 1.53 -4.74 -5.57
CA GLN A 143 1.52 -3.40 -4.98
C GLN A 143 2.58 -2.49 -5.63
N GLU A 144 2.24 -1.20 -5.77
CA GLU A 144 3.07 -0.14 -6.37
C GLU A 144 3.29 -0.22 -7.90
N GLU A 145 2.67 -1.18 -8.57
CA GLU A 145 2.69 -1.29 -10.03
C GLU A 145 1.61 -0.43 -10.69
N ILE A 146 1.93 0.17 -11.83
CA ILE A 146 1.01 1.00 -12.61
C ILE A 146 0.10 0.09 -13.44
N ILE A 147 -1.21 0.20 -13.19
CA ILE A 147 -2.26 -0.59 -13.84
C ILE A 147 -2.77 0.12 -15.09
N SER A 148 -2.89 1.44 -15.04
CA SER A 148 -3.31 2.25 -16.17
C SER A 148 -2.64 3.62 -16.14
N GLN A 149 -2.62 4.25 -17.30
CA GLN A 149 -2.10 5.60 -17.49
C GLN A 149 -3.05 6.42 -18.35
N ASP A 150 -3.00 7.73 -18.16
CA ASP A 150 -3.70 8.70 -18.98
C ASP A 150 -2.79 9.94 -19.18
N PRO A 151 -2.43 10.32 -20.42
CA PRO A 151 -2.84 9.73 -21.69
C PRO A 151 -2.29 8.31 -21.94
N SER A 152 -2.86 7.61 -22.94
CA SER A 152 -2.39 6.28 -23.33
C SER A 152 -0.98 6.31 -23.94
N ALA A 153 -0.32 5.16 -23.97
CA ALA A 153 1.01 5.08 -24.56
C ALA A 153 0.96 5.47 -26.05
N GLN A 154 2.05 6.08 -26.52
CA GLN A 154 2.25 6.55 -27.90
C GLN A 154 1.31 7.66 -28.36
N THR A 155 0.58 8.32 -27.45
CA THR A 155 -0.19 9.53 -27.78
C THR A 155 0.56 10.81 -27.42
N GLU A 156 0.18 11.92 -28.04
CA GLU A 156 0.69 13.23 -27.67
C GLU A 156 0.13 13.67 -26.30
N THR A 157 1.00 14.24 -25.48
CA THR A 157 0.65 14.85 -24.21
C THR A 157 1.32 16.20 -24.05
N ASP A 158 0.66 17.09 -23.34
CA ASP A 158 1.24 18.34 -22.86
C ASP A 158 2.29 18.03 -21.78
N VAL A 159 3.53 18.38 -22.08
CA VAL A 159 4.68 18.20 -21.17
C VAL A 159 4.42 18.86 -19.81
N GLU A 160 3.69 19.98 -19.79
CA GLU A 160 3.34 20.67 -18.55
C GLU A 160 2.27 19.93 -17.76
N LYS A 161 1.30 19.25 -18.37
CA LYS A 161 0.26 18.49 -17.65
C LYS A 161 0.82 17.21 -17.03
N GLY A 162 1.76 16.56 -17.69
CA GLY A 162 2.32 15.28 -17.26
C GLY A 162 1.37 14.10 -17.56
N ILE A 163 1.68 12.94 -16.96
CA ILE A 163 0.96 11.69 -17.21
C ILE A 163 0.35 11.19 -15.90
N ASN A 164 -0.97 11.07 -15.88
CA ASN A 164 -1.72 10.52 -14.77
C ASN A 164 -1.56 9.00 -14.75
N ILE A 165 -1.52 8.42 -13.55
CA ILE A 165 -1.33 6.98 -13.37
C ILE A 165 -2.29 6.43 -12.32
N LEU A 166 -2.75 5.20 -12.54
CA LEU A 166 -3.44 4.38 -11.55
C LEU A 166 -2.47 3.32 -11.04
N VAL A 167 -2.27 3.29 -9.72
CA VAL A 167 -1.32 2.41 -9.05
C VAL A 167 -2.05 1.35 -8.22
N SER A 168 -1.56 0.12 -8.27
CA SER A 168 -2.13 -0.99 -7.51
C SER A 168 -1.80 -0.87 -6.02
N LEU A 169 -2.82 -1.05 -5.18
CA LEU A 169 -2.67 -1.29 -3.73
C LEU A 169 -2.43 -2.76 -3.41
N GLY A 170 -2.35 -3.63 -4.42
CA GLY A 170 -2.36 -5.08 -4.25
C GLY A 170 -3.78 -5.63 -4.07
N ALA A 171 -3.87 -6.93 -3.80
CA ALA A 171 -5.14 -7.60 -3.61
C ALA A 171 -5.88 -7.02 -2.39
N LYS A 172 -7.19 -6.88 -2.51
CA LYS A 172 -8.02 -6.42 -1.38
C LYS A 172 -8.13 -7.54 -0.36
N ASN A 173 -7.42 -7.44 0.75
CA ASN A 173 -7.66 -8.30 1.90
C ASN A 173 -8.88 -7.77 2.65
N LEU A 174 -10.00 -8.50 2.56
CA LEU A 174 -11.18 -8.18 3.34
C LEU A 174 -10.95 -8.65 4.78
N GLN A 175 -11.19 -7.75 5.73
CA GLN A 175 -11.06 -8.04 7.15
C GLN A 175 -12.44 -8.24 7.77
N PHE A 176 -12.55 -9.24 8.63
CA PHE A 176 -13.78 -9.60 9.33
C PHE A 176 -13.48 -9.80 10.81
N TYR A 177 -14.46 -9.49 11.66
CA TYR A 177 -14.43 -9.90 13.06
C TYR A 177 -14.93 -11.34 13.16
N MET A 178 -14.11 -12.18 13.79
CA MET A 178 -14.39 -13.60 13.95
C MET A 178 -15.67 -13.80 14.79
N PRO A 179 -16.70 -14.46 14.26
CA PRO A 179 -17.88 -14.82 15.04
C PRO A 179 -17.58 -15.90 16.07
N ASP A 180 -18.53 -16.10 16.99
CA ASP A 180 -18.52 -17.26 17.88
C ASP A 180 -19.25 -18.43 17.21
N PHE A 181 -18.47 -19.44 16.83
CA PHE A 181 -18.94 -20.70 16.26
C PHE A 181 -19.06 -21.80 17.31
N VAL A 182 -18.50 -21.61 18.52
CA VAL A 182 -18.55 -22.64 19.57
C VAL A 182 -20.00 -22.91 19.95
N GLY A 183 -20.38 -24.18 19.99
CA GLY A 183 -21.75 -24.63 20.25
C GLY A 183 -22.70 -24.58 19.04
N ARG A 184 -22.24 -24.16 17.86
CA ARG A 184 -23.02 -24.19 16.61
C ARG A 184 -22.78 -25.47 15.83
N LYS A 185 -23.73 -25.83 14.96
CA LYS A 185 -23.59 -26.96 14.03
C LYS A 185 -22.63 -26.61 12.90
N ILE A 186 -21.80 -27.56 12.50
CA ILE A 186 -20.78 -27.37 11.46
C ILE A 186 -21.40 -27.01 10.11
N GLU A 187 -22.61 -27.49 9.80
CA GLU A 187 -23.34 -27.15 8.58
C GLU A 187 -23.69 -25.65 8.53
N GLU A 188 -24.23 -25.10 9.62
CA GLU A 188 -24.55 -23.67 9.73
C GLU A 188 -23.28 -22.81 9.61
N VAL A 189 -22.19 -23.24 10.25
CA VAL A 189 -20.90 -22.54 10.20
C VAL A 189 -20.33 -22.55 8.77
N ARG A 190 -20.48 -23.66 8.03
CA ARG A 190 -20.02 -23.77 6.64
C ARG A 190 -20.79 -22.81 5.74
N GLU A 191 -22.12 -22.79 5.82
CA GLU A 191 -22.95 -21.86 5.03
C GLU A 191 -22.60 -20.40 5.33
N PHE A 192 -22.35 -20.07 6.61
CA PHE A 192 -21.95 -18.74 7.02
C PHE A 192 -20.58 -18.35 6.45
N CYS A 193 -19.59 -19.25 6.52
CA CYS A 193 -18.26 -19.03 5.97
C CYS A 193 -18.30 -18.84 4.45
N ASP A 194 -19.08 -19.67 3.73
CA ASP A 194 -19.26 -19.57 2.28
C ASP A 194 -19.86 -18.23 1.87
N LYS A 195 -20.85 -17.72 2.62
CA LYS A 195 -21.49 -16.43 2.37
C LYS A 195 -20.53 -15.25 2.50
N LEU A 196 -19.58 -15.33 3.42
CA LEU A 196 -18.56 -14.29 3.65
C LEU A 196 -17.24 -14.57 2.92
N SER A 197 -17.18 -15.63 2.11
CA SER A 197 -15.95 -16.11 1.46
C SER A 197 -14.80 -16.34 2.45
N LEU A 198 -15.11 -16.80 3.66
CA LEU A 198 -14.13 -17.20 4.68
C LEU A 198 -13.67 -18.64 4.43
N LYS A 199 -12.37 -18.89 4.56
CA LYS A 199 -11.81 -20.22 4.34
C LYS A 199 -11.84 -21.07 5.61
N ILE A 200 -12.54 -22.20 5.58
CA ILE A 200 -12.42 -23.23 6.61
C ILE A 200 -11.14 -24.05 6.33
N GLY A 201 -10.28 -24.13 7.34
CA GLY A 201 -9.04 -24.90 7.29
C GLY A 201 -9.26 -26.36 7.68
N LYS A 202 -8.42 -26.86 8.57
CA LYS A 202 -8.50 -28.24 9.05
C LYS A 202 -9.67 -28.40 10.03
N ILE A 203 -10.51 -29.41 9.79
CA ILE A 203 -11.53 -29.86 10.74
C ILE A 203 -10.97 -31.09 11.49
N LYS A 204 -10.96 -31.03 12.82
CA LYS A 204 -10.62 -32.15 13.70
C LYS A 204 -11.89 -32.67 14.35
N GLU A 205 -11.94 -33.96 14.60
CA GLU A 205 -13.04 -34.59 15.32
C GLU A 205 -12.57 -34.92 16.74
N SER A 206 -13.45 -34.71 17.72
CA SER A 206 -13.20 -35.08 19.11
C SER A 206 -14.43 -35.73 19.72
N PRO A 207 -14.26 -36.87 20.41
CA PRO A 207 -15.32 -37.49 21.20
C PRO A 207 -16.00 -36.49 22.15
N SER A 208 -17.33 -36.49 22.18
CA SER A 208 -18.11 -35.75 23.16
C SER A 208 -19.39 -36.50 23.54
N LEU A 209 -19.89 -36.25 24.75
CA LEU A 209 -21.18 -36.77 25.24
C LEU A 209 -22.39 -35.99 24.70
N GLY A 210 -22.15 -35.00 23.83
CA GLY A 210 -23.17 -34.11 23.28
C GLY A 210 -23.66 -34.53 21.90
N GLU A 211 -24.43 -33.65 21.26
CA GLU A 211 -24.82 -33.82 19.86
C GLU A 211 -23.59 -33.90 18.95
N GLU A 212 -23.67 -34.72 17.91
CA GLU A 212 -22.65 -34.84 16.87
C GLU A 212 -22.66 -33.61 15.94
N GLY A 213 -21.47 -33.22 15.44
CA GLY A 213 -21.33 -32.13 14.48
C GLY A 213 -21.37 -30.72 15.10
N VAL A 214 -21.26 -30.61 16.42
CA VAL A 214 -21.19 -29.32 17.13
C VAL A 214 -19.74 -28.86 17.23
N VAL A 215 -19.48 -27.59 16.92
CA VAL A 215 -18.15 -27.00 17.05
C VAL A 215 -17.78 -26.86 18.54
N LEU A 216 -16.72 -27.56 18.94
CA LEU A 216 -16.15 -27.54 20.29
C LEU A 216 -15.04 -26.49 20.43
N TYR A 217 -14.35 -26.18 19.33
CA TYR A 217 -13.22 -25.25 19.32
C TYR A 217 -13.08 -24.58 17.96
N GLN A 218 -12.68 -23.31 17.99
CA GLN A 218 -12.24 -22.53 16.85
C GLN A 218 -10.85 -21.94 17.11
N SER A 219 -9.99 -21.98 16.09
CA SER A 219 -8.62 -21.47 16.18
C SER A 219 -8.51 -19.96 16.45
N ALA A 220 -9.27 -19.14 15.72
CA ALA A 220 -9.35 -17.70 15.96
C ALA A 220 -10.47 -17.40 16.96
N SER A 221 -10.15 -16.69 18.04
CA SER A 221 -11.13 -16.39 19.10
C SER A 221 -12.20 -15.41 18.61
N PRO A 222 -13.44 -15.48 19.14
CA PRO A 222 -14.49 -14.53 18.82
C PRO A 222 -14.06 -13.08 19.04
N GLY A 223 -14.41 -12.19 18.11
CA GLY A 223 -14.02 -10.77 18.11
C GLY A 223 -12.61 -10.48 17.60
N THR A 224 -11.81 -11.50 17.28
CA THR A 224 -10.50 -11.32 16.64
C THR A 224 -10.67 -10.85 15.20
N MET A 225 -9.88 -9.87 14.76
CA MET A 225 -9.85 -9.44 13.37
C MET A 225 -9.05 -10.43 12.53
N ILE A 226 -9.66 -11.00 11.50
CA ILE A 226 -9.05 -11.96 10.58
C ILE A 226 -9.19 -11.49 9.12
N ASP A 227 -8.19 -11.81 8.30
CA ASP A 227 -8.28 -11.62 6.84
C ASP A 227 -9.12 -12.77 6.24
N SER A 228 -9.84 -12.49 5.15
CA SER A 228 -10.69 -13.47 4.44
C SER A 228 -9.97 -14.75 4.00
N GLU A 229 -8.67 -14.63 3.76
CA GLU A 229 -7.79 -15.72 3.33
C GLU A 229 -7.28 -16.58 4.50
N THR A 230 -7.51 -16.16 5.76
CA THR A 230 -7.03 -16.86 6.96
C THR A 230 -7.81 -18.17 7.12
N PRO A 231 -7.15 -19.35 7.11
CA PRO A 231 -7.84 -20.62 7.30
C PRO A 231 -8.29 -20.80 8.75
N ILE A 232 -9.59 -21.01 8.95
CA ILE A 232 -10.20 -21.24 10.27
C ILE A 232 -10.19 -22.74 10.57
N GLU A 233 -9.33 -23.18 11.48
CA GLU A 233 -9.39 -24.55 12.00
C GLU A 233 -10.51 -24.69 13.03
N LEU A 234 -11.26 -25.80 12.94
CA LEU A 234 -12.38 -26.14 13.80
C LEU A 234 -12.18 -27.53 14.41
N THR A 235 -12.66 -27.73 15.63
CA THR A 235 -12.85 -29.07 16.19
C THR A 235 -14.33 -29.31 16.40
N VAL A 236 -14.85 -30.42 15.89
CA VAL A 236 -16.26 -30.80 15.96
C VAL A 236 -16.44 -32.04 16.82
N SER A 237 -17.60 -32.14 17.47
CA SER A 237 -17.97 -33.31 18.27
C SER A 237 -18.27 -34.50 17.39
N THR A 238 -17.72 -35.65 17.79
CA THR A 238 -18.20 -36.96 17.37
C THR A 238 -18.87 -37.63 18.56
N PHE A 239 -20.01 -38.28 18.33
CA PHE A 239 -20.71 -38.98 19.39
C PHE A 239 -19.83 -40.15 19.89
N TYR A 240 -19.61 -40.19 21.20
CA TYR A 240 -18.95 -41.31 21.86
C TYR A 240 -19.91 -41.91 22.90
N GLU A 241 -20.33 -43.14 22.62
CA GLU A 241 -21.07 -43.94 23.59
C GLU A 241 -20.08 -44.40 24.68
N GLN A 242 -20.34 -43.97 25.92
CA GLN A 242 -19.54 -44.38 27.06
C GLN A 242 -19.71 -45.91 27.22
N GLU A 243 -18.66 -46.69 26.94
CA GLU A 243 -18.70 -48.10 27.32
C GLU A 243 -18.83 -48.18 28.86
N PRO A 244 -19.75 -49.00 29.39
CA PRO A 244 -19.89 -49.17 30.83
C PRO A 244 -18.53 -49.58 31.40
N SER A 245 -18.07 -48.89 32.44
CA SER A 245 -16.75 -49.12 33.03
C SER A 245 -16.65 -50.57 33.53
N LEU A 246 -16.00 -51.44 32.77
CA LEU A 246 -15.64 -52.82 33.15
C LEU A 246 -14.52 -52.86 34.21
N SER A 247 -14.35 -51.82 35.02
CA SER A 247 -13.42 -51.84 36.14
C SER A 247 -14.14 -52.46 37.34
N PRO A 248 -13.67 -53.60 37.88
CA PRO A 248 -14.29 -54.21 39.05
C PRO A 248 -14.37 -53.17 40.19
N GLU A 249 -15.57 -53.03 40.77
CA GLU A 249 -15.80 -52.11 41.89
C GLU A 249 -14.85 -52.45 43.04
N ALA A 250 -14.38 -51.42 43.74
CA ALA A 250 -13.48 -51.60 44.86
C ALA A 250 -14.21 -51.29 46.16
N GLU A 251 -14.29 -52.28 47.05
CA GLU A 251 -14.94 -52.16 48.36
C GLU A 251 -13.92 -51.95 49.47
N TRP A 252 -14.27 -51.16 50.49
CA TRP A 252 -13.46 -50.99 51.70
C TRP A 252 -14.00 -51.89 52.80
N ILE A 253 -13.22 -52.90 53.19
CA ILE A 253 -13.58 -53.80 54.27
C ILE A 253 -12.93 -53.34 55.57
N MET A 254 -13.74 -53.26 56.62
CA MET A 254 -13.32 -52.88 57.95
C MET A 254 -13.58 -54.02 58.92
N THR A 255 -12.50 -54.62 59.43
CA THR A 255 -12.58 -55.77 60.32
C THR A 255 -11.70 -55.58 61.55
N THR A 256 -12.13 -56.08 62.70
CA THR A 256 -11.34 -56.00 63.93
C THR A 256 -10.80 -57.38 64.32
N VAL A 257 -9.53 -57.43 64.71
CA VAL A 257 -8.87 -58.60 65.26
C VAL A 257 -8.33 -58.29 66.66
N GLU A 258 -8.49 -59.21 67.61
CA GLU A 258 -7.93 -59.08 68.96
C GLU A 258 -6.63 -59.88 69.04
N VAL A 259 -5.56 -59.24 69.53
CA VAL A 259 -4.26 -59.87 69.68
C VAL A 259 -4.30 -60.85 70.86
N PRO A 260 -3.98 -62.15 70.67
CA PRO A 260 -4.05 -63.13 71.73
C PRO A 260 -3.25 -62.73 72.98
N PRO A 261 -3.73 -63.08 74.20
CA PRO A 261 -3.04 -62.77 75.44
C PRO A 261 -1.66 -63.42 75.49
N GLY A 262 -0.70 -62.74 76.13
CA GLY A 262 0.70 -63.14 76.18
C GLY A 262 1.57 -62.08 76.85
N LEU A 263 2.87 -62.36 76.96
CA LEU A 263 3.85 -61.44 77.58
C LEU A 263 4.60 -60.58 76.55
N MET A 264 4.61 -60.99 75.28
CA MET A 264 5.38 -60.36 74.20
C MET A 264 4.44 -59.75 73.17
N ASN A 265 4.85 -58.63 72.55
CA ASN A 265 4.17 -58.08 71.39
C ASN A 265 4.13 -59.11 70.25
N LYS A 266 3.07 -59.03 69.46
CA LYS A 266 2.84 -59.94 68.33
C LYS A 266 2.76 -59.14 67.04
N GLU A 267 3.36 -59.67 65.97
CA GLU A 267 3.30 -59.04 64.65
C GLU A 267 1.93 -59.29 64.02
N VAL A 268 1.24 -58.24 63.57
CA VAL A 268 -0.03 -58.37 62.84
C VAL A 268 0.22 -58.05 61.37
N ARG A 269 -0.03 -59.01 60.48
CA ARG A 269 0.09 -58.84 59.02
C ARG A 269 -1.20 -59.23 58.34
N VAL A 270 -1.64 -58.45 57.36
CA VAL A 270 -2.84 -58.71 56.58
C VAL A 270 -2.43 -59.00 55.14
N VAL A 271 -3.01 -60.03 54.53
CA VAL A 271 -2.80 -60.39 53.13
C VAL A 271 -4.14 -60.29 52.43
N ILE A 272 -4.20 -59.48 51.37
CA ILE A 272 -5.39 -59.27 50.54
C ILE A 272 -5.16 -60.02 49.23
N ILE A 273 -6.11 -60.85 48.84
CA ILE A 273 -6.09 -61.61 47.58
C ILE A 273 -7.33 -61.17 46.81
N ASP A 274 -7.16 -60.43 45.72
CA ASP A 274 -8.27 -59.89 44.93
C ASP A 274 -8.01 -60.01 43.42
N SER A 275 -8.87 -59.44 42.58
CA SER A 275 -8.73 -59.49 41.11
C SER A 275 -7.45 -58.84 40.57
N ARG A 276 -6.70 -58.08 41.38
CA ARG A 276 -5.39 -57.49 41.05
C ARG A 276 -4.21 -58.32 41.54
N GLY A 277 -4.45 -59.40 42.29
CA GLY A 277 -3.43 -60.29 42.82
C GLY A 277 -3.29 -60.22 44.35
N GLU A 278 -2.17 -60.73 44.86
CA GLU A 278 -1.89 -60.80 46.30
C GLU A 278 -1.08 -59.58 46.76
N ARG A 279 -1.50 -58.95 47.86
CA ARG A 279 -0.77 -57.84 48.49
C ARG A 279 -0.81 -57.91 50.01
N GLY A 280 0.33 -57.70 50.66
CA GLY A 280 0.47 -57.68 52.11
C GLY A 280 0.45 -56.26 52.68
N ILE A 281 -0.22 -56.06 53.82
CA ILE A 281 -0.18 -54.86 54.65
C ILE A 281 0.33 -55.27 56.03
N ASP A 282 1.45 -54.69 56.45
CA ASP A 282 2.00 -54.90 57.78
C ASP A 282 1.40 -53.88 58.76
N TYR A 283 0.73 -54.37 59.80
CA TYR A 283 0.19 -53.57 60.89
C TYR A 283 1.15 -53.45 62.08
N GLY A 284 2.34 -54.05 61.98
CA GLY A 284 3.43 -53.96 62.94
C GLY A 284 3.21 -54.76 64.21
N GLN A 285 4.03 -54.48 65.22
CA GLN A 285 4.00 -55.14 66.54
C GLN A 285 2.88 -54.56 67.41
N ARG A 286 2.01 -55.43 67.92
CA ARG A 286 0.81 -55.08 68.68
C ARG A 286 0.82 -55.73 70.06
N ARG A 287 0.25 -55.04 71.05
CA ARG A 287 0.26 -55.52 72.44
C ARG A 287 -0.75 -56.66 72.62
N PRO A 288 -0.45 -57.67 73.44
CA PRO A 288 -1.45 -58.67 73.82
C PRO A 288 -2.73 -58.04 74.39
N GLY A 289 -3.89 -58.46 73.91
CA GLY A 289 -5.21 -57.89 74.25
C GLY A 289 -5.60 -56.62 73.47
N GLU A 290 -4.75 -56.09 72.59
CA GLU A 290 -5.09 -54.95 71.72
C GLU A 290 -6.11 -55.37 70.65
N LYS A 291 -7.14 -54.56 70.43
CA LYS A 291 -8.07 -54.70 69.31
C LYS A 291 -7.58 -53.83 68.15
N VAL A 292 -7.18 -54.47 67.06
CA VAL A 292 -6.61 -53.81 65.88
C VAL A 292 -7.69 -53.72 64.80
N LEU A 293 -8.00 -52.49 64.39
CA LEU A 293 -8.89 -52.23 63.25
C LEU A 293 -8.10 -52.35 61.94
N ILE A 294 -8.49 -53.33 61.14
CA ILE A 294 -7.96 -53.59 59.81
C ILE A 294 -8.89 -52.94 58.79
N VAL A 295 -8.30 -52.15 57.90
CA VAL A 295 -9.00 -51.43 56.82
C VAL A 295 -8.29 -51.77 55.54
N SER A 296 -8.97 -52.50 54.65
CA SER A 296 -8.38 -53.03 53.43
C SER A 296 -9.32 -52.80 52.26
N ARG A 297 -8.77 -52.28 51.15
CA ARG A 297 -9.50 -52.11 49.89
C ARG A 297 -9.44 -53.42 49.09
N VAL A 298 -10.55 -53.96 48.63
CA VAL A 298 -10.59 -55.18 47.82
C VAL A 298 -11.18 -54.83 46.47
N VAL A 299 -10.54 -55.25 45.37
CA VAL A 299 -11.01 -54.97 44.01
C VAL A 299 -11.67 -56.20 43.42
N GLY A 300 -12.99 -56.14 43.18
CA GLY A 300 -13.79 -57.30 42.79
C GLY A 300 -13.83 -58.38 43.87
N LYS A 301 -14.04 -59.63 43.46
CA LYS A 301 -14.06 -60.79 44.37
C LYS A 301 -12.68 -61.06 44.97
N GLY A 302 -12.64 -61.29 46.27
CA GLY A 302 -11.38 -61.52 46.98
C GLY A 302 -11.55 -61.91 48.44
N GLU A 303 -10.44 -62.06 49.14
CA GLU A 303 -10.40 -62.38 50.57
C GLU A 303 -9.29 -61.62 51.30
N ILE A 304 -9.52 -61.35 52.59
CA ILE A 304 -8.58 -60.72 53.50
C ILE A 304 -8.19 -61.73 54.56
N LYS A 305 -6.90 -62.07 54.62
CA LYS A 305 -6.31 -63.00 55.58
C LYS A 305 -5.49 -62.26 56.62
N VAL A 306 -5.82 -62.42 57.88
CA VAL A 306 -5.14 -61.76 59.00
C VAL A 306 -4.25 -62.75 59.72
N TYR A 307 -2.96 -62.44 59.82
CA TYR A 307 -1.94 -63.25 60.47
C TYR A 307 -1.43 -62.55 61.73
N ILE A 308 -1.22 -63.32 62.79
CA ILE A 308 -0.56 -62.88 64.02
C ILE A 308 0.63 -63.82 64.30
N ASP A 309 1.85 -63.30 64.36
CA ASP A 309 3.10 -64.08 64.44
C ASP A 309 3.14 -65.21 63.37
N ASN A 310 2.82 -64.86 62.13
CA ASN A 310 2.69 -65.78 60.98
C ASN A 310 1.62 -66.89 61.13
N LYS A 311 0.73 -66.84 62.13
CA LYS A 311 -0.43 -67.73 62.23
C LYS A 311 -1.70 -67.04 61.74
N LEU A 312 -2.42 -67.67 60.83
CA LEU A 312 -3.70 -67.17 60.34
C LEU A 312 -4.73 -67.20 61.47
N VAL A 313 -5.34 -66.05 61.76
CA VAL A 313 -6.33 -65.89 62.84
C VAL A 313 -7.72 -65.50 62.35
N LYS A 314 -7.84 -64.90 61.17
CA LYS A 314 -9.13 -64.48 60.58
C LYS A 314 -9.06 -64.47 59.06
N ILE A 315 -10.16 -64.85 58.41
CA ILE A 315 -10.40 -64.70 56.96
C ILE A 315 -11.71 -63.95 56.79
N GLU A 316 -11.75 -63.02 55.84
CA GLU A 316 -12.95 -62.28 55.46
C GLU A 316 -13.08 -62.27 53.94
N GLU A 317 -14.16 -62.86 53.42
CA GLU A 317 -14.44 -62.97 51.99
C GLU A 317 -15.26 -61.77 51.50
N VAL A 318 -14.99 -61.32 50.28
CA VAL A 318 -15.67 -60.23 49.58
C VAL A 318 -16.20 -60.78 48.27
N GLU A 319 -17.52 -60.73 48.08
CA GLU A 319 -18.23 -61.18 46.88
C GLU A 319 -18.38 -60.10 45.81
#